data_AF-F3C959-F1
#
_entry.id   AF-F3C959-F1
#
_cell.length_a   1.000
_cell.length_b   1.000
_cell.length_c   1.000
_cell.angle_alpha   90.00
_cell.angle_beta   90.00
_cell.angle_gamma   90.00
#
_symmetry.space_group_name_H-M   'P 1'
#
loop_
_entity.id
_entity.type
_entity.pdbx_description
1 polymer ?
#
loop_
_entity_poly.entity_id
_entity_poly.type
_entity_poly.pdbx_seq_one_letter_code
_entity_poly.pdbx_strand_id
1 'polypeptide(L)'
;GLESLTLSFAARFAPLVKVNGIAPALLMFQPKDDAAYRANALAKSALGIEPGAEVIYQSLRYLLDSTYVTGTTLTVNGGRHVK
;
A
#
# COMPACT_ATOMS: atom_id res chain seq x y z
N GLY A 1 1.92 8.09 -13.38
CA GLY A 1 0.80 9.02 -13.17
C GLY A 1 0.80 9.53 -11.74
N LEU A 2 0.13 8.82 -10.82
CA LEU A 2 0.05 9.21 -9.41
C LEU A 2 1.41 9.24 -8.69
N GLU A 3 2.31 8.32 -9.02
CA GLU A 3 3.68 8.30 -8.49
C GLU A 3 4.45 9.59 -8.85
N SER A 4 4.39 9.99 -10.12
CA SER A 4 4.98 11.25 -10.59
C SER A 4 4.39 12.47 -9.87
N LEU A 5 3.08 12.49 -9.65
CA LEU A 5 2.42 13.55 -8.87
C LEU A 5 2.88 13.57 -7.40
N THR A 6 3.06 12.40 -6.80
CA THR A 6 3.59 12.26 -5.43
C THR A 6 4.96 12.90 -5.32
N LEU A 7 5.86 12.61 -6.27
CA LEU A 7 7.20 13.22 -6.33
C LEU A 7 7.14 14.74 -6.53
N SER A 8 6.37 15.21 -7.51
CA SER A 8 6.25 16.65 -7.79
C SER A 8 5.67 17.43 -6.61
N PHE A 9 4.68 16.88 -5.90
CA PHE A 9 4.09 17.53 -4.73
C PHE A 9 4.98 17.44 -3.50
N ALA A 10 5.68 16.34 -3.28
CA ALA A 10 6.68 16.25 -2.22
C ALA A 10 7.77 17.33 -2.39
N ALA A 11 8.27 17.53 -3.61
CA ALA A 11 9.22 18.59 -3.91
C ALA A 11 8.62 20.00 -3.72
N ARG A 12 7.37 20.20 -4.16
CA ARG A 12 6.69 21.50 -4.10
C ARG A 12 6.38 21.96 -2.68
N PHE A 13 5.99 21.07 -1.78
CA PHE A 13 5.52 21.44 -0.44
C PHE A 13 6.55 21.26 0.68
N ALA A 14 7.71 20.68 0.38
CA ALA A 14 8.81 20.61 1.34
C ALA A 14 9.32 22.02 1.72
N PRO A 15 9.79 22.22 2.97
CA PRO A 15 9.84 21.25 4.07
C PRO A 15 8.54 21.18 4.90
N LEU A 16 7.52 21.97 4.57
CA LEU A 16 6.36 22.20 5.44
C LEU A 16 5.36 21.03 5.42
N VAL A 17 5.20 20.36 4.28
CA VAL A 17 4.26 19.24 4.14
C VAL A 17 4.96 18.05 3.47
N LYS A 18 4.81 16.87 4.07
CA LYS A 18 5.23 15.60 3.48
C LYS A 18 4.15 15.08 2.53
N VAL A 19 4.54 14.50 1.41
CA VAL A 19 3.61 13.86 0.46
C VAL A 19 4.11 12.47 0.13
N ASN A 20 3.30 11.44 0.37
CA ASN A 20 3.64 10.04 0.13
C ASN A 20 2.44 9.30 -0.49
N GLY A 21 2.72 8.20 -1.18
CA GLY A 21 1.71 7.28 -1.72
C GLY A 21 1.64 5.98 -0.93
N ILE A 22 0.49 5.32 -0.98
CA ILE A 22 0.33 3.93 -0.52
C ILE A 22 -0.18 3.13 -1.73
N ALA A 23 0.54 2.06 -2.08
CA ALA A 23 0.20 1.16 -3.18
C ALA A 23 -0.23 -0.21 -2.62
N PRO A 24 -1.53 -0.40 -2.33
CA PRO A 24 -2.04 -1.67 -1.85
C PRO A 24 -2.26 -2.69 -2.97
N ALA A 25 -2.19 -3.97 -2.63
CA ALA A 25 -2.70 -5.06 -3.46
C ALA A 25 -3.96 -5.68 -2.83
N LEU A 26 -4.05 -7.00 -2.74
CA LEU A 26 -5.17 -7.68 -2.10
C LEU A 26 -5.27 -7.24 -0.63
N LEU A 27 -6.39 -6.61 -0.27
CA LEU A 27 -6.72 -6.24 1.11
C LEU A 27 -7.89 -7.07 1.65
N MET A 28 -8.98 -7.12 0.90
CA MET A 28 -10.24 -7.74 1.29
C MET A 28 -10.93 -8.36 0.09
N PHE A 29 -11.53 -9.53 0.27
CA PHE A 29 -12.38 -10.16 -0.74
C PHE A 29 -13.79 -9.60 -0.69
N GLN A 30 -14.44 -9.57 -1.85
CA GLN A 30 -15.85 -9.24 -1.96
C GLN A 30 -16.71 -10.46 -1.59
N PRO A 31 -17.95 -10.27 -1.13
CA PRO A 31 -18.85 -11.39 -0.81
C PRO A 31 -19.12 -12.33 -2.00
N LYS A 32 -19.02 -11.80 -3.22
CA LYS A 32 -19.21 -12.54 -4.48
C LYS A 32 -17.97 -13.30 -4.96
N ASP A 33 -16.81 -13.11 -4.32
CA ASP A 33 -15.58 -13.76 -4.74
C ASP A 33 -15.60 -15.22 -4.30
N ASP A 34 -15.58 -16.14 -5.27
CA ASP A 34 -15.64 -17.58 -5.03
C ASP A 34 -14.35 -18.15 -4.42
N ALA A 35 -14.42 -19.40 -3.95
CA ALA A 35 -13.30 -20.07 -3.30
C ALA A 35 -12.07 -20.24 -4.21
N ALA A 36 -12.28 -20.48 -5.51
CA ALA A 36 -11.20 -20.70 -6.47
C ALA A 36 -10.43 -19.40 -6.73
N TYR A 37 -11.14 -18.29 -6.89
CA TYR A 37 -10.58 -16.96 -7.01
C TYR A 37 -9.80 -16.57 -5.75
N ARG A 38 -10.39 -16.77 -4.57
CA ARG A 38 -9.74 -16.46 -3.29
C ARG A 38 -8.42 -17.21 -3.14
N ALA A 39 -8.42 -18.53 -3.41
CA ALA A 39 -7.21 -19.34 -3.36
C ALA A 39 -6.13 -18.85 -4.34
N ASN A 40 -6.51 -18.55 -5.59
CA ASN A 40 -5.58 -18.00 -6.59
C ASN A 40 -5.01 -16.64 -6.17
N ALA A 41 -5.85 -15.75 -5.62
CA ALA A 41 -5.44 -14.41 -5.22
C ALA A 41 -4.48 -14.41 -4.02
N LEU A 42 -4.71 -15.30 -3.04
CA LEU A 42 -3.79 -15.52 -1.91
C LEU A 42 -2.47 -16.13 -2.39
N ALA A 43 -2.52 -17.06 -3.35
CA ALA A 43 -1.32 -17.66 -3.93
C ALA A 43 -0.41 -16.66 -4.66
N LYS A 44 -0.86 -15.44 -4.98
CA LYS A 44 -0.01 -14.40 -5.58
C LYS A 44 0.91 -13.70 -4.59
N SER A 45 0.60 -13.69 -3.30
CA SER A 45 1.43 -13.03 -2.28
C SER A 45 2.33 -14.03 -1.55
N ALA A 46 3.47 -13.56 -1.04
CA ALA A 46 4.36 -14.37 -0.21
C ALA A 46 3.70 -14.68 1.14
N LEU A 47 2.92 -13.75 1.69
CA LEU A 47 2.24 -13.93 2.98
C LEU A 47 0.96 -14.76 2.89
N GLY A 48 0.31 -14.86 1.73
CA GLY A 48 -0.84 -15.76 1.52
C GLY A 48 -2.09 -15.48 2.36
N ILE A 49 -2.25 -14.27 2.90
CA ILE A 49 -3.36 -13.87 3.77
C ILE A 49 -4.24 -12.76 3.17
N GLU A 50 -5.48 -12.68 3.64
CA GLU A 50 -6.37 -11.52 3.50
C GLU A 50 -6.19 -10.62 4.73
N PRO A 51 -5.45 -9.50 4.62
CA PRO A 51 -5.05 -8.72 5.80
C PRO A 51 -6.17 -7.80 6.34
N GLY A 52 -7.23 -7.55 5.58
CA GLY A 52 -8.27 -6.60 5.97
C GLY A 52 -7.86 -5.14 5.76
N ALA A 53 -8.72 -4.22 6.20
CA ALA A 53 -8.47 -2.77 6.12
C ALA A 53 -7.38 -2.28 7.09
N GLU A 54 -7.07 -3.06 8.13
CA GLU A 54 -6.15 -2.69 9.21
C GLU A 54 -4.74 -2.35 8.71
N VAL A 55 -4.25 -3.06 7.69
CA VAL A 55 -2.92 -2.77 7.12
C VAL A 55 -2.82 -1.39 6.48
N ILE A 56 -3.93 -0.82 6.01
CA ILE A 56 -3.95 0.57 5.51
C ILE A 56 -3.82 1.55 6.66
N TYR A 57 -4.51 1.31 7.78
CA TYR A 57 -4.38 2.12 8.98
C TYR A 57 -2.93 2.11 9.51
N GLN A 58 -2.31 0.93 9.59
CA GLN A 58 -0.92 0.78 10.00
C GLN A 58 0.05 1.52 9.06
N SER A 59 -0.19 1.43 7.75
CA SER A 59 0.59 2.13 6.73
C SER A 59 0.49 3.66 6.84
N LEU A 60 -0.72 4.17 7.11
CA LEU A 60 -0.94 5.59 7.38
C LEU A 60 -0.20 6.01 8.66
N ARG A 61 -0.28 5.22 9.73
CA ARG A 61 0.39 5.50 11.00
C ARG A 61 1.90 5.61 10.82
N TYR A 62 2.50 4.64 10.14
CA TYR A 62 3.91 4.66 9.80
C TYR A 62 4.34 5.94 9.07
N LEU A 63 3.60 6.35 8.04
CA LEU A 63 3.94 7.54 7.25
C LEU A 63 3.71 8.86 8.01
N LEU A 64 2.71 8.91 8.88
CA LEU A 64 2.42 10.08 9.72
C LEU A 64 3.51 10.26 10.78
N ASP A 65 3.85 9.20 11.49
CA ASP A 65 4.79 9.22 12.62
C ASP A 65 6.24 9.43 12.18
N SER A 66 6.59 9.04 10.95
CA SER A 66 7.95 9.24 10.42
C SER A 66 8.23 10.70 10.06
N THR A 67 9.15 11.35 10.75
CA THR A 67 9.51 12.76 10.49
C THR A 67 10.40 12.96 9.25
N TYR A 68 10.93 11.88 8.66
CA TYR A 68 11.98 11.94 7.64
C TYR A 68 11.62 11.26 6.32
N VAL A 69 10.32 11.01 6.08
CA VAL A 69 9.85 10.31 4.88
C VAL A 69 8.87 11.17 4.09
N THR A 70 9.28 11.60 2.90
CA THR A 70 8.46 12.29 1.89
C THR A 70 8.83 11.81 0.49
N GLY A 71 7.93 11.92 -0.47
CA GLY A 71 8.15 11.54 -1.88
C GLY A 71 8.22 10.04 -2.12
N THR A 72 7.82 9.19 -1.17
CA THR A 72 7.88 7.73 -1.34
C THR A 72 6.52 7.11 -1.58
N THR A 73 6.50 5.93 -2.20
CA THR A 73 5.32 5.07 -2.29
C THR A 73 5.53 3.83 -1.44
N LEU A 74 4.78 3.71 -0.35
CA LEU A 74 4.79 2.51 0.48
C LEU A 74 3.99 1.41 -0.20
N THR A 75 4.66 0.32 -0.56
CA THR A 75 4.02 -0.83 -1.21
C THR A 75 3.47 -1.79 -0.15
N VAL A 76 2.15 -2.01 -0.15
CA VAL A 76 1.43 -2.85 0.82
C VAL A 76 0.80 -4.03 0.08
N ASN A 77 1.64 -5.02 -0.27
CA ASN A 77 1.24 -6.08 -1.19
C ASN A 77 1.50 -7.51 -0.72
N GLY A 78 1.87 -7.71 0.55
CA GLY A 78 2.16 -9.03 1.12
C GLY A 78 3.29 -9.78 0.42
N GLY A 79 4.25 -9.07 -0.19
CA GLY A 79 5.40 -9.66 -0.88
C GLY A 79 5.10 -10.18 -2.28
N ARG A 80 4.04 -9.69 -2.95
CA ARG A 80 3.71 -10.07 -4.34
C ARG A 80 4.83 -9.91 -5.36
N HIS A 81 5.76 -9.00 -5.11
CA HIS A 81 6.86 -8.68 -6.02
C HIS A 81 8.09 -9.59 -5.83
N VAL A 82 8.12 -10.41 -4.78
CA VAL A 82 9.20 -11.35 -4.46
C VAL A 82 8.77 -12.80 -4.56
N LYS A 83 7.60 -13.07 -5.16
CA LYS A 83 7.05 -14.39 -5.39
C LYS A 83 6.94 -14.63 -6.88
#